data_AF-A0A949LKU3-F1
#
_entry.id   AF-A0A949LKU3-F1
#
_cell.length_a   1.000
_cell.length_b   1.000
_cell.length_c   1.000
_cell.angle_alpha   90.00
_cell.angle_beta   90.00
_cell.angle_gamma   90.00
#
_symmetry.space_group_name_H-M   'P 1'
#
loop_
_entity.id
_entity.type
_entity.pdbx_description
1 polymer ?
#
loop_
_entity_poly.entity_id
_entity_poly.type
_entity_poly.pdbx_seq_one_letter_code
_entity_poly.pdbx_strand_id
1 'polypeptide(L)'
;MKCKRPSDARAHDHHTLQVMRQQAVKAVRHGETADSVSKAMGVNIRTVFRWLADFSMGGQSALLAKPIPGRPTKLSADEMSWIAKTVKDHTPQQFKFEFGLWTLNIIRSLIKHHLKKDFSISSVHRIMKTLGFSAQRPLYQAWQQDATLVRTWESETFPAIRAQAKKEGATIYFADESGLRSDYHKGTTWSPQGQTPVLQKTGRRFSINMISAVSPRGDFRFMLHEGSVNAKVFLDFLKRLMIGATRPVFVILDGHP
;
A
#
# COMPACT_ATOMS: atom_id res chain seq x y z
N MET A 1 -10.50 -43.65 -24.14
CA MET A 1 -11.88 -44.17 -23.92
C MET A 1 -12.87 -43.02 -23.98
N LYS A 2 -13.77 -42.97 -24.96
CA LYS A 2 -14.89 -42.00 -24.97
C LYS A 2 -15.94 -42.47 -23.96
N CYS A 3 -16.35 -41.58 -23.05
CA CYS A 3 -17.39 -41.89 -22.07
C CYS A 3 -18.72 -42.16 -22.81
N LYS A 4 -19.34 -43.33 -22.61
CA LYS A 4 -20.58 -43.76 -23.29
C LYS A 4 -21.85 -43.07 -22.76
N ARG A 5 -21.74 -42.02 -21.95
CA ARG A 5 -22.89 -41.42 -21.24
C ARG A 5 -23.22 -40.03 -21.79
N PRO A 6 -24.52 -39.69 -21.92
CA PRO A 6 -24.95 -38.40 -22.45
C PRO A 6 -24.68 -37.22 -21.49
N SER A 7 -24.45 -37.48 -20.20
CA SER A 7 -24.09 -36.46 -19.20
C SER A 7 -22.87 -36.88 -18.37
N ASP A 8 -21.97 -35.92 -18.09
CA ASP A 8 -20.81 -36.10 -17.22
C ASP A 8 -20.96 -35.22 -15.99
N ALA A 9 -21.27 -35.83 -14.84
CA ALA A 9 -21.45 -35.10 -13.59
C ALA A 9 -20.19 -34.31 -13.15
N ARG A 10 -19.00 -34.63 -13.67
CA ARG A 10 -17.77 -33.86 -13.40
C ARG A 10 -17.77 -32.46 -14.00
N ALA A 11 -18.67 -32.17 -14.93
CA ALA A 11 -18.83 -30.85 -15.52
C ALA A 11 -19.65 -29.89 -14.63
N HIS A 12 -20.33 -30.40 -13.60
CA HIS A 12 -21.10 -29.58 -12.68
C HIS A 12 -20.21 -28.91 -11.63
N ASP A 13 -20.63 -27.74 -11.16
CA ASP A 13 -19.98 -27.03 -10.07
C ASP A 13 -20.13 -27.78 -8.73
N HIS A 14 -19.32 -27.39 -7.75
CA HIS A 14 -19.25 -28.07 -6.45
C HIS A 14 -20.57 -28.02 -5.68
N HIS A 15 -21.34 -26.94 -5.80
CA HIS A 15 -22.62 -26.81 -5.13
C HIS A 15 -23.66 -27.73 -5.76
N THR A 16 -23.75 -27.77 -7.09
CA THR A 16 -24.64 -28.70 -7.80
C THR A 16 -24.32 -30.16 -7.46
N LEU A 17 -23.03 -30.52 -7.43
CA LEU A 17 -22.60 -31.87 -7.02
C LEU A 17 -22.98 -32.22 -5.57
N GLN A 18 -22.98 -31.25 -4.67
CA GLN A 18 -23.45 -31.44 -3.29
C GLN A 18 -24.97 -31.69 -3.27
N VAL A 19 -25.75 -30.90 -4.00
CA VAL A 19 -27.21 -31.09 -4.07
C VAL A 19 -27.56 -32.45 -4.65
N MET A 20 -26.88 -32.87 -5.73
CA MET A 20 -27.06 -34.20 -6.32
C MET A 20 -26.83 -35.34 -5.32
N ARG A 21 -25.77 -35.24 -4.49
CA ARG A 21 -25.50 -36.21 -3.42
C ARG A 21 -26.65 -36.30 -2.43
N GLN A 22 -27.12 -35.15 -1.97
CA GLN A 22 -28.20 -35.07 -0.97
C GLN A 22 -29.53 -35.59 -1.53
N GLN A 23 -29.84 -35.25 -2.79
CA GLN A 23 -31.02 -35.76 -3.47
C GLN A 23 -30.95 -37.27 -3.70
N ALA A 24 -29.78 -37.81 -4.06
CA ALA A 24 -29.59 -39.24 -4.26
C ALA A 24 -29.84 -40.03 -2.97
N VAL A 25 -29.27 -39.57 -1.85
CA VAL A 25 -29.51 -40.17 -0.54
C VAL A 25 -30.98 -40.05 -0.14
N LYS A 26 -31.61 -38.89 -0.40
CA LYS A 26 -33.04 -38.70 -0.12
C LYS A 26 -33.90 -39.69 -0.92
N ALA A 27 -33.67 -39.83 -2.23
CA ALA A 27 -34.44 -40.74 -3.10
C ALA A 27 -34.34 -42.19 -2.63
N VAL A 28 -33.12 -42.66 -2.31
CA VAL A 28 -32.92 -44.03 -1.80
C VAL A 28 -33.62 -44.25 -0.46
N ARG A 29 -33.62 -43.25 0.44
CA ARG A 29 -34.37 -43.32 1.71
C ARG A 29 -35.89 -43.33 1.53
N HIS A 30 -36.41 -42.84 0.40
CA HIS A 30 -37.84 -42.91 0.05
C HIS A 30 -38.20 -44.22 -0.69
N GLY A 31 -37.26 -45.17 -0.80
CA GLY A 31 -37.52 -46.50 -1.36
C GLY A 31 -37.07 -46.68 -2.81
N GLU A 32 -36.48 -45.68 -3.45
CA GLU A 32 -35.91 -45.85 -4.78
C GLU A 32 -34.65 -46.72 -4.77
N THR A 33 -34.46 -47.55 -5.80
CA THR A 33 -33.26 -48.36 -5.94
C THR A 33 -32.07 -47.50 -6.38
N ALA A 34 -30.86 -47.84 -5.92
CA ALA A 34 -29.65 -47.14 -6.34
C ALA A 34 -29.41 -47.16 -7.85
N ASP A 35 -29.90 -48.20 -8.55
CA ASP A 35 -29.86 -48.30 -10.01
C ASP A 35 -30.75 -47.24 -10.68
N SER A 36 -32.01 -47.10 -10.22
CA SER A 36 -32.95 -46.06 -10.68
C SER A 36 -32.35 -44.65 -10.52
N VAL A 37 -31.88 -44.35 -9.31
CA VAL A 37 -31.26 -43.05 -8.97
C VAL A 37 -30.02 -42.79 -9.83
N SER A 38 -29.20 -43.81 -10.09
CA SER A 38 -28.00 -43.67 -10.92
C SER A 38 -28.33 -43.34 -12.37
N LYS A 39 -29.39 -43.94 -12.93
CA LYS A 39 -29.89 -43.67 -14.29
C LYS A 39 -30.50 -42.28 -14.39
N ALA A 40 -31.35 -41.90 -13.43
CA ALA A 40 -32.01 -40.59 -13.39
C ALA A 40 -31.00 -39.43 -13.29
N MET A 41 -29.94 -39.60 -12.50
CA MET A 41 -28.91 -38.56 -12.30
C MET A 41 -27.72 -38.65 -13.26
N GLY A 42 -27.68 -39.65 -14.15
CA GLY A 42 -26.57 -39.83 -15.11
C GLY A 42 -25.21 -40.20 -14.48
N VAL A 43 -25.19 -40.70 -13.24
CA VAL A 43 -23.95 -41.05 -12.50
C VAL A 43 -23.70 -42.56 -12.50
N ASN A 44 -22.49 -42.98 -12.11
CA ASN A 44 -22.22 -44.41 -11.97
C ASN A 44 -22.93 -44.94 -10.71
N ILE A 45 -23.54 -46.13 -10.77
CA ILE A 45 -24.15 -46.76 -9.59
C ILE A 45 -23.18 -46.86 -8.41
N ARG A 46 -21.87 -47.09 -8.65
CA ARG A 46 -20.82 -47.06 -7.62
C ARG A 46 -20.68 -45.70 -6.94
N THR A 47 -20.96 -44.62 -7.65
CA THR A 47 -20.95 -43.25 -7.10
C THR A 47 -22.11 -43.06 -6.13
N VAL A 48 -23.30 -43.59 -6.46
CA VAL A 48 -24.46 -43.57 -5.56
C VAL A 48 -24.17 -44.37 -4.29
N PHE A 49 -23.63 -45.60 -4.42
CA PHE A 49 -23.21 -46.39 -3.25
C PHE A 49 -22.18 -45.68 -2.38
N ARG A 50 -21.20 -45.00 -2.99
CA ARG A 50 -20.23 -44.19 -2.24
C ARG A 50 -20.91 -43.08 -1.45
N TRP A 51 -21.86 -42.36 -2.05
CA TRP A 51 -22.60 -41.31 -1.34
C TRP A 51 -23.45 -41.86 -0.19
N LEU A 52 -24.05 -43.05 -0.36
CA LEU A 52 -24.77 -43.73 0.72
C LEU A 52 -23.83 -44.15 1.85
N ALA A 53 -22.64 -44.67 1.52
CA ALA A 53 -21.62 -45.02 2.51
C ALA A 53 -21.11 -43.79 3.26
N ASP A 54 -20.80 -42.71 2.55
CA ASP A 54 -20.39 -41.43 3.13
C ASP A 54 -21.47 -40.90 4.09
N PHE A 55 -22.74 -40.96 3.70
CA PHE A 55 -23.87 -40.58 4.54
C PHE A 55 -24.04 -41.50 5.76
N SER A 56 -23.85 -42.81 5.61
CA SER A 56 -23.93 -43.75 6.73
C SER A 56 -22.84 -43.52 7.77
N MET A 57 -21.64 -43.09 7.35
CA MET A 57 -20.52 -42.85 8.26
C MET A 57 -20.52 -41.45 8.88
N GLY A 58 -20.95 -40.42 8.15
CA GLY A 58 -20.81 -39.02 8.58
C GLY A 58 -22.08 -38.17 8.41
N GLY A 59 -23.23 -38.78 8.13
CA GLY A 59 -24.51 -38.08 8.00
C GLY A 59 -24.52 -37.03 6.89
N GLN A 60 -25.32 -35.98 7.08
CA GLN A 60 -25.51 -34.94 6.07
C GLN A 60 -24.23 -34.13 5.80
N SER A 61 -23.34 -33.98 6.79
CA SER A 61 -22.10 -33.21 6.65
C SER A 61 -21.09 -33.88 5.72
N ALA A 62 -21.12 -35.22 5.63
CA ALA A 62 -20.27 -35.97 4.71
C ALA A 62 -20.59 -35.72 3.22
N LEU A 63 -21.81 -35.25 2.91
CA LEU A 63 -22.24 -34.95 1.54
C LEU A 63 -21.87 -33.54 1.08
N LEU A 64 -21.43 -32.68 2.00
CA LEU A 64 -21.02 -31.30 1.70
C LEU A 64 -19.81 -31.28 0.78
N ALA A 65 -19.76 -30.27 -0.10
CA ALA A 65 -18.58 -30.03 -0.92
C ALA A 65 -17.39 -29.68 -0.02
N LYS A 66 -16.34 -30.50 -0.07
CA LYS A 66 -15.09 -30.22 0.62
C LYS A 66 -14.24 -29.27 -0.24
N PRO A 67 -13.58 -28.27 0.36
CA PRO A 67 -12.60 -27.46 -0.35
C PRO A 67 -11.53 -28.38 -0.94
N ILE A 68 -11.24 -28.24 -2.24
CA ILE A 68 -10.14 -28.95 -2.85
C ILE A 68 -8.85 -28.33 -2.29
N PRO A 69 -7.99 -29.12 -1.60
CA PRO A 69 -6.73 -28.58 -1.12
C PRO A 69 -5.91 -28.11 -2.32
N GLY A 70 -5.50 -26.84 -2.28
CA GLY A 70 -4.64 -26.26 -3.29
C GLY A 70 -3.23 -26.85 -3.23
N ARG A 71 -2.36 -26.42 -4.15
CA ARG A 71 -0.93 -26.75 -4.10
C ARG A 71 -0.36 -26.31 -2.74
N PRO A 72 0.37 -27.18 -2.01
CA PRO A 72 0.98 -26.82 -0.74
C PRO A 72 1.88 -25.59 -0.90
N THR A 73 1.85 -24.71 0.11
CA THR A 73 2.65 -23.48 0.09
C THR A 73 4.14 -23.84 0.08
N LYS A 74 4.92 -23.15 -0.76
CA LYS A 74 6.37 -23.36 -0.82
C LYS A 74 7.09 -22.90 0.46
N LEU A 75 6.45 -22.03 1.26
CA LEU A 75 6.97 -21.54 2.53
C LEU A 75 6.32 -22.28 3.70
N SER A 76 7.13 -22.63 4.71
CA SER A 76 6.67 -23.11 6.00
C SER A 76 6.18 -21.95 6.87
N ALA A 77 5.48 -22.27 7.97
CA ALA A 77 5.03 -21.28 8.93
C ALA A 77 6.21 -20.52 9.57
N ASP A 78 7.31 -21.21 9.88
CA ASP A 78 8.50 -20.62 10.48
C ASP A 78 9.18 -19.64 9.51
N GLU A 79 9.26 -19.99 8.23
CA GLU A 79 9.80 -19.10 7.21
C GLU A 79 8.93 -17.86 7.00
N MET A 80 7.61 -18.02 7.02
CA MET A 80 6.67 -16.89 6.96
C MET A 80 6.85 -15.96 8.16
N SER A 81 6.99 -16.52 9.36
CA SER A 81 7.25 -15.76 10.59
C SER A 81 8.59 -15.01 10.52
N TRP A 82 9.63 -15.67 10.03
CA TRP A 82 10.94 -15.06 9.82
C TRP A 82 10.88 -13.88 8.85
N ILE A 83 10.22 -14.03 7.69
CA ILE A 83 10.05 -12.94 6.72
C ILE A 83 9.34 -11.74 7.38
N ALA A 84 8.25 -11.98 8.10
CA ALA A 84 7.50 -10.92 8.77
C ALA A 84 8.36 -10.16 9.80
N LYS A 85 9.10 -10.89 10.64
CA LYS A 85 9.99 -10.30 11.64
C LYS A 85 11.12 -9.50 10.98
N THR A 86 11.76 -10.06 9.96
CA THR A 86 12.85 -9.39 9.25
C THR A 86 12.40 -8.09 8.57
N VAL A 87 11.25 -8.08 7.89
CA VAL A 87 10.76 -6.87 7.22
C VAL A 87 10.30 -5.80 8.23
N LYS A 88 9.82 -6.22 9.39
CA LYS A 88 9.33 -5.31 10.44
C LYS A 88 10.46 -4.67 11.26
N ASP A 89 11.42 -5.48 11.71
CA ASP A 89 12.37 -5.08 12.75
C ASP A 89 13.73 -4.63 12.18
N HIS A 90 13.96 -4.80 10.88
CA HIS A 90 15.23 -4.49 10.23
C HIS A 90 15.06 -3.67 8.95
N THR A 91 16.15 -3.07 8.49
CA THR A 91 16.21 -2.36 7.21
C THR A 91 16.97 -3.19 6.16
N PRO A 92 16.73 -2.98 4.85
CA PRO A 92 17.45 -3.74 3.84
C PRO A 92 18.97 -3.54 3.85
N GLN A 93 19.49 -2.40 4.31
CA GLN A 93 20.95 -2.20 4.40
C GLN A 93 21.61 -3.15 5.39
N GLN A 94 20.92 -3.55 6.46
CA GLN A 94 21.43 -4.57 7.40
C GLN A 94 21.63 -5.92 6.70
N PHE A 95 20.94 -6.15 5.58
CA PHE A 95 21.07 -7.32 4.71
C PHE A 95 21.92 -7.04 3.46
N LYS A 96 22.75 -5.98 3.49
CA LYS A 96 23.67 -5.59 2.40
C LYS A 96 22.98 -5.20 1.09
N PHE A 97 21.72 -4.77 1.14
CA PHE A 97 21.06 -4.12 0.00
C PHE A 97 21.38 -2.62 -0.02
N GLU A 98 21.53 -2.04 -1.21
CA GLU A 98 21.92 -0.63 -1.39
C GLU A 98 20.82 0.38 -0.99
N PHE A 99 19.56 -0.07 -0.93
CA PHE A 99 18.40 0.80 -0.68
C PHE A 99 17.86 0.68 0.74
N GLY A 100 17.30 1.77 1.27
CA GLY A 100 16.76 1.81 2.64
C GLY A 100 15.32 1.39 2.86
N LEU A 101 14.61 1.04 1.79
CA LEU A 101 13.19 0.70 1.86
C LEU A 101 12.96 -0.73 1.36
N TRP A 102 12.10 -1.47 2.05
CA TRP A 102 11.67 -2.80 1.60
C TRP A 102 10.76 -2.69 0.39
N THR A 103 11.31 -2.99 -0.80
CA THR A 103 10.52 -3.20 -2.01
C THR A 103 10.24 -4.69 -2.21
N LEU A 104 9.20 -5.03 -2.99
CA LEU A 104 8.91 -6.44 -3.32
C LEU A 104 10.08 -7.15 -4.01
N ASN A 105 10.89 -6.42 -4.79
CA ASN A 105 12.09 -6.97 -5.43
C ASN A 105 13.17 -7.28 -4.40
N ILE A 106 13.38 -6.39 -3.43
CA ILE A 106 14.34 -6.63 -2.34
C ILE A 106 13.88 -7.80 -1.47
N ILE A 107 12.60 -7.86 -1.11
CA ILE A 107 12.03 -8.99 -0.35
C ILE A 107 12.18 -10.30 -1.12
N ARG A 108 11.93 -10.30 -2.45
CA ARG A 108 12.17 -11.46 -3.30
C ARG A 108 13.64 -11.91 -3.26
N SER A 109 14.58 -10.97 -3.40
CA SER A 109 16.00 -11.25 -3.32
C SER A 109 16.39 -11.78 -1.93
N LEU A 110 15.87 -11.18 -0.86
CA LEU A 110 16.06 -11.65 0.51
C LEU A 110 15.63 -13.11 0.68
N ILE A 111 14.41 -13.46 0.24
CA ILE A 111 13.89 -14.83 0.28
C ILE A 111 14.76 -15.77 -0.55
N LYS A 112 15.21 -15.36 -1.74
CA LYS A 112 16.09 -16.16 -2.60
C LYS A 112 17.45 -16.40 -1.95
N HIS A 113 18.04 -15.39 -1.31
CA HIS A 113 19.36 -15.51 -0.70
C HIS A 113 19.36 -16.33 0.59
N HIS A 114 18.39 -16.08 1.49
CA HIS A 114 18.33 -16.70 2.81
C HIS A 114 17.58 -18.03 2.83
N LEU A 115 16.45 -18.13 2.11
CA LEU A 115 15.59 -19.31 2.12
C LEU A 115 15.75 -20.18 0.87
N LYS A 116 16.61 -19.78 -0.08
CA LYS A 116 16.89 -20.50 -1.35
C LYS A 116 15.64 -20.81 -2.18
N LYS A 117 14.59 -20.00 -2.03
CA LYS A 117 13.31 -20.14 -2.73
C LYS A 117 13.08 -18.98 -3.67
N ASP A 118 12.77 -19.29 -4.93
CA ASP A 118 12.47 -18.27 -5.94
C ASP A 118 10.95 -18.13 -6.15
N PHE A 119 10.53 -16.87 -6.27
CA PHE A 119 9.15 -16.45 -6.37
C PHE A 119 9.01 -15.35 -7.41
N SER A 120 7.88 -15.34 -8.11
CA SER A 120 7.48 -14.17 -8.88
C SER A 120 7.17 -12.99 -7.94
N ILE A 121 7.28 -11.76 -8.43
CA ILE A 121 6.92 -10.56 -7.66
C ILE A 121 5.46 -10.64 -7.17
N SER A 122 4.54 -11.13 -8.01
CA SER A 122 3.13 -11.33 -7.65
C SER A 122 2.95 -12.34 -6.51
N SER A 123 3.78 -13.39 -6.47
CA SER A 123 3.77 -14.36 -5.36
C SER A 123 4.25 -13.72 -4.06
N VAL A 124 5.34 -12.94 -4.11
CA VAL A 124 5.85 -12.20 -2.95
C VAL A 124 4.80 -11.21 -2.42
N HIS A 125 4.13 -10.48 -3.31
CA HIS A 125 3.03 -9.60 -2.92
C HIS A 125 1.90 -10.34 -2.19
N ARG A 126 1.47 -11.52 -2.69
CA ARG A 126 0.46 -12.35 -2.01
C ARG A 126 0.94 -12.83 -0.64
N ILE A 127 2.20 -13.24 -0.51
CA ILE A 127 2.81 -13.62 0.76
C ILE A 127 2.75 -12.46 1.75
N MET A 128 3.20 -11.26 1.35
CA MET A 128 3.19 -10.08 2.21
C MET A 128 1.76 -9.68 2.63
N LYS A 129 0.78 -9.79 1.74
CA LYS A 129 -0.64 -9.57 2.09
C LYS A 129 -1.15 -10.57 3.12
N THR A 130 -0.82 -11.86 2.98
CA THR A 130 -1.19 -12.88 3.97
C THR A 130 -0.56 -12.60 5.33
N LEU A 131 0.66 -12.05 5.35
CA LEU A 131 1.36 -11.61 6.56
C LEU A 131 0.83 -10.28 7.14
N GLY A 132 -0.17 -9.65 6.52
CA GLY A 132 -0.75 -8.38 6.97
C GLY A 132 0.01 -7.12 6.56
N PHE A 133 1.02 -7.23 5.70
CA PHE A 133 1.78 -6.08 5.20
C PHE A 133 1.12 -5.45 3.98
N SER A 134 1.28 -4.13 3.86
CA SER A 134 0.83 -3.33 2.72
C SER A 134 1.88 -2.28 2.37
N ALA A 135 1.81 -1.74 1.15
CA ALA A 135 2.70 -0.66 0.74
C ALA A 135 2.33 0.61 1.51
N GLN A 136 3.22 1.04 2.40
CA GLN A 136 3.05 2.26 3.19
C GLN A 136 3.94 3.38 2.64
N ARG A 137 3.45 4.62 2.70
CA ARG A 137 4.29 5.78 2.39
C ARG A 137 5.16 6.07 3.60
N PRO A 138 6.50 6.05 3.46
CA PRO A 138 7.37 6.41 4.57
C PRO A 138 7.10 7.87 4.96
N LEU A 139 7.01 8.11 6.26
CA LEU A 139 6.97 9.46 6.79
C LEU A 139 8.42 9.95 6.81
N TYR A 140 8.73 10.89 5.92
CA TYR A 140 10.05 11.50 5.87
C TYR A 140 10.16 12.45 7.07
N GLN A 141 10.67 11.93 8.20
CA GLN A 141 11.13 12.77 9.29
C GLN A 141 12.59 13.16 9.00
N ALA A 142 12.87 14.45 9.00
CA ALA A 142 14.25 14.92 8.95
C ALA A 142 14.96 14.36 10.18
N TRP A 143 16.08 13.64 9.98
CA TRP A 143 16.86 13.08 11.09
C TRP A 143 17.31 14.14 12.11
N GLN A 144 17.40 15.40 11.68
CA GLN A 144 17.75 16.58 12.48
C GLN A 144 16.61 17.08 13.40
N GLN A 145 15.41 16.52 13.31
CA GLN A 145 14.26 16.97 14.10
C GLN A 145 14.39 16.50 15.56
N ASP A 146 14.76 17.41 16.45
CA ASP A 146 14.73 17.17 17.88
C ASP A 146 13.27 17.19 18.39
N ALA A 147 12.75 16.01 18.73
CA ALA A 147 11.38 15.85 19.23
C ALA A 147 11.11 16.66 20.51
N THR A 148 12.14 16.98 21.29
CA THR A 148 11.99 17.82 22.49
C THR A 148 11.77 19.27 22.12
N LEU A 149 12.57 19.82 21.20
CA LEU A 149 12.42 21.20 20.71
C LEU A 149 11.08 21.43 20.03
N VAL A 150 10.60 20.45 19.25
CA VAL A 150 9.27 20.52 18.61
C VAL A 150 8.17 20.60 19.67
N ARG A 151 8.23 19.74 20.69
CA ARG A 151 7.25 19.74 21.78
C ARG A 151 7.27 21.07 22.54
N THR A 152 8.44 21.56 22.93
CA THR A 152 8.60 22.85 23.61
C THR A 152 8.05 23.99 22.76
N TRP A 153 8.30 23.98 21.45
CA TRP A 153 7.75 24.99 20.54
C TRP A 153 6.22 24.97 20.49
N GLU A 154 5.63 23.78 20.38
CA GLU A 154 4.16 23.61 20.34
C GLU A 154 3.49 23.94 21.67
N SER A 155 4.07 23.52 22.80
CA SER A 155 3.45 23.67 24.13
C SER A 155 3.71 25.01 24.79
N GLU A 156 4.87 25.63 24.53
CA GLU A 156 5.32 26.82 25.26
C GLU A 156 5.57 28.01 24.32
N THR A 157 6.48 27.87 23.34
CA THR A 157 6.97 29.02 22.57
C THR A 157 5.90 29.65 21.68
N PHE A 158 5.22 28.86 20.86
CA PHE A 158 4.20 29.38 19.95
C PHE A 158 2.97 29.92 20.70
N PRO A 159 2.43 29.24 21.74
CA PRO A 159 1.38 29.82 22.58
C PRO A 159 1.76 31.16 23.21
N ALA A 160 2.99 31.33 23.70
CA ALA A 160 3.47 32.59 24.26
C ALA A 160 3.54 33.70 23.19
N ILE A 161 4.10 33.42 22.02
CA ILE A 161 4.13 34.35 20.88
C ILE A 161 2.72 34.75 20.47
N ARG A 162 1.79 33.79 20.41
CA ARG A 162 0.38 34.03 20.07
C ARG A 162 -0.32 34.91 21.10
N ALA A 163 -0.05 34.71 22.39
CA ALA A 163 -0.59 35.54 23.46
C ALA A 163 -0.08 36.98 23.35
N GLN A 164 1.23 37.15 23.09
CA GLN A 164 1.84 38.47 22.90
C GLN A 164 1.28 39.19 21.65
N ALA A 165 1.21 38.49 20.51
CA ALA A 165 0.63 39.05 19.29
C ALA A 165 -0.82 39.49 19.49
N LYS A 166 -1.61 38.72 20.27
CA LYS A 166 -2.98 39.11 20.63
C LYS A 166 -3.02 40.38 21.49
N LYS A 167 -2.09 40.53 22.43
CA LYS A 167 -1.98 41.71 23.30
C LYS A 167 -1.60 42.98 22.52
N GLU A 168 -0.72 42.85 21.54
CA GLU A 168 -0.26 43.96 20.69
C GLU A 168 -1.15 44.21 19.46
N GLY A 169 -2.17 43.39 19.25
CA GLY A 169 -3.00 43.44 18.04
C GLY A 169 -2.21 43.10 16.77
N ALA A 170 -1.11 42.36 16.89
CA ALA A 170 -0.22 42.01 15.80
C ALA A 170 -0.77 40.89 14.92
N THR A 171 -0.35 40.86 13.66
CA THR A 171 -0.61 39.77 12.72
C THR A 171 0.60 38.85 12.65
N ILE A 172 0.40 37.57 12.89
CA ILE A 172 1.45 36.56 12.78
C ILE A 172 1.51 36.05 11.35
N TYR A 173 2.71 36.02 10.79
CA TYR A 173 3.03 35.36 9.54
C TYR A 173 4.10 34.29 9.78
N PHE A 174 3.90 33.13 9.18
CA PHE A 174 4.92 32.10 9.03
C PHE A 174 5.55 32.29 7.66
N ALA A 175 6.85 32.54 7.62
CA ALA A 175 7.58 32.78 6.39
C ALA A 175 8.53 31.63 6.09
N ASP A 176 8.61 31.25 4.82
CA ASP A 176 9.41 30.13 4.32
C ASP A 176 9.88 30.40 2.87
N GLU A 177 11.00 29.77 2.50
CA GLU A 177 11.56 29.79 1.16
C GLU A 177 11.22 28.51 0.40
N SER A 178 10.77 28.67 -0.84
CA SER A 178 10.48 27.57 -1.75
C SER A 178 11.17 27.78 -3.09
N GLY A 179 12.02 26.83 -3.49
CA GLY A 179 12.61 26.79 -4.82
C GLY A 179 11.62 26.23 -5.85
N LEU A 180 11.19 27.06 -6.80
CA LEU A 180 10.44 26.61 -7.97
C LEU A 180 11.41 26.32 -9.12
N ARG A 181 11.45 25.06 -9.54
CA ARG A 181 12.21 24.65 -10.73
C ARG A 181 11.28 24.20 -11.84
N SER A 182 11.62 24.62 -13.06
CA SER A 182 10.93 24.22 -14.29
C SER A 182 11.08 22.73 -14.64
N ASP A 183 11.97 22.00 -13.98
CA ASP A 183 12.29 20.60 -14.27
C ASP A 183 11.61 19.58 -13.35
N TYR A 184 10.52 19.94 -12.67
CA TYR A 184 9.75 18.98 -11.88
C TYR A 184 9.21 17.86 -12.77
N HIS A 185 9.91 16.73 -12.78
CA HIS A 185 9.53 15.53 -13.50
C HIS A 185 8.38 14.83 -12.78
N LYS A 186 7.13 15.11 -13.20
CA LYS A 186 6.00 14.23 -12.94
C LYS A 186 5.60 13.52 -14.24
N GLY A 187 5.83 12.21 -14.31
CA GLY A 187 5.26 11.37 -15.35
C GLY A 187 6.05 10.10 -15.62
N THR A 188 5.33 8.98 -15.65
CA THR A 188 5.75 7.76 -16.36
C THR A 188 5.02 7.74 -17.69
N THR A 189 5.69 7.29 -18.76
CA THR A 189 5.05 7.06 -20.06
C THR A 189 5.26 5.61 -20.47
N TRP A 190 4.36 5.09 -21.31
CA TRP A 190 4.49 3.75 -21.88
C TRP A 190 5.49 3.80 -23.05
N SER A 191 6.56 3.01 -22.96
CA SER A 191 7.54 2.82 -24.03
C SER A 191 7.99 1.36 -24.10
N PRO A 192 8.51 0.89 -25.25
CA PRO A 192 9.06 -0.45 -25.37
C PRO A 192 10.15 -0.72 -24.33
N GLN A 193 10.16 -1.92 -23.77
CA GLN A 193 11.13 -2.31 -22.75
C GLN A 193 12.57 -2.16 -23.27
N GLY A 194 13.40 -1.39 -22.56
CA GLY A 194 14.77 -1.07 -22.96
C GLY A 194 14.91 0.13 -23.90
N GLN A 195 13.80 0.77 -24.29
CA GLN A 195 13.80 1.98 -25.11
C GLN A 195 13.24 3.15 -24.30
N THR A 196 14.14 3.90 -23.67
CA THR A 196 13.79 5.13 -22.95
C THR A 196 13.46 6.22 -23.97
N PRO A 197 12.22 6.76 -23.98
CA PRO A 197 11.84 7.78 -24.94
C PRO A 197 12.55 9.10 -24.62
N VAL A 198 13.17 9.71 -25.63
CA VAL A 198 13.85 10.99 -25.49
C VAL A 198 12.83 12.10 -25.73
N LEU A 199 12.50 12.85 -24.67
CA LEU A 199 11.71 14.07 -24.79
C LEU A 199 12.64 15.25 -25.05
N GLN A 200 12.42 15.98 -26.14
CA GLN A 200 13.09 17.27 -26.34
C GLN A 200 12.45 18.32 -25.42
N LYS A 201 13.24 18.86 -24.49
CA LYS A 201 12.87 20.01 -23.65
C LYS A 201 13.73 21.21 -24.02
N THR A 202 13.18 22.41 -23.91
CA THR A 202 13.92 23.66 -24.03
C THR A 202 15.06 23.68 -23.01
N GLY A 203 16.31 23.85 -23.44
CA GLY A 203 17.49 23.81 -22.56
C GLY A 203 17.64 24.99 -21.59
N ARG A 204 16.76 25.99 -21.66
CA ARG A 204 16.73 27.13 -20.73
C ARG A 204 16.15 26.68 -19.39
N ARG A 205 17.04 26.35 -18.47
CA ARG A 205 16.72 26.07 -17.08
C ARG A 205 16.44 27.39 -16.38
N PHE A 206 15.22 27.59 -15.91
CA PHE A 206 14.92 28.64 -14.96
C PHE A 206 14.54 28.01 -13.62
N SER A 207 15.25 28.45 -12.58
CA SER A 207 14.93 28.24 -11.18
C SER A 207 14.60 29.61 -10.59
N ILE A 208 13.43 29.73 -10.00
CA ILE A 208 13.00 30.94 -9.31
C ILE A 208 12.75 30.58 -7.86
N ASN A 209 13.30 31.36 -6.95
CA ASN A 209 13.03 31.19 -5.53
C ASN A 209 11.83 32.06 -5.17
N MET A 210 10.97 31.53 -4.33
CA MET A 210 9.82 32.22 -3.77
C MET A 210 10.01 32.32 -2.27
N ILE A 211 9.99 33.54 -1.75
CA ILE A 211 9.82 33.78 -0.32
C ILE A 211 8.34 34.03 -0.11
N SER A 212 7.72 33.28 0.78
CA SER A 212 6.29 33.40 1.07
C SER A 212 6.04 33.56 2.56
N ALA A 213 4.95 34.21 2.91
CA ALA A 213 4.46 34.41 4.27
C ALA A 213 2.96 34.12 4.32
N VAL A 214 2.53 33.26 5.23
CA VAL A 214 1.14 32.89 5.44
C VAL A 214 0.68 33.21 6.86
N SER A 215 -0.51 33.82 7.00
CA SER A 215 -1.14 34.06 8.29
C SER A 215 -2.08 32.91 8.68
N PRO A 216 -2.34 32.66 9.98
CA PRO A 216 -3.36 31.71 10.42
C PRO A 216 -4.79 32.01 9.90
N ARG A 217 -5.04 33.22 9.39
CA ARG A 217 -6.32 33.63 8.81
C ARG A 217 -6.40 33.36 7.30
N GLY A 218 -5.30 32.89 6.70
CA GLY A 218 -5.21 32.61 5.26
C GLY A 218 -4.69 33.77 4.42
N ASP A 219 -4.20 34.85 5.04
CA ASP A 219 -3.52 35.92 4.28
C ASP A 219 -2.21 35.36 3.73
N PHE A 220 -1.97 35.57 2.43
CA PHE A 220 -0.78 35.06 1.76
C PHE A 220 -0.05 36.18 1.04
N ARG A 221 1.25 36.33 1.34
CA ARG A 221 2.15 37.31 0.72
C ARG A 221 3.36 36.58 0.18
N PHE A 222 3.81 36.93 -1.02
CA PHE A 222 4.97 36.29 -1.61
C PHE A 222 5.79 37.26 -2.45
N MET A 223 7.05 36.92 -2.63
CA MET A 223 7.97 37.58 -3.54
C MET A 223 8.74 36.53 -4.32
N LEU A 224 8.77 36.71 -5.64
CA LEU A 224 9.59 35.91 -6.53
C LEU A 224 10.95 36.59 -6.71
N HIS A 225 12.01 35.79 -6.73
CA HIS A 225 13.38 36.23 -6.94
C HIS A 225 14.14 35.24 -7.82
N GLU A 226 14.88 35.74 -8.80
CA GLU A 226 15.79 34.94 -9.60
C GLU A 226 17.16 34.88 -8.92
N GLY A 227 17.64 33.67 -8.61
CA GLY A 227 18.89 33.45 -7.88
C GLY A 227 18.68 33.00 -6.44
N SER A 228 19.75 33.04 -5.64
CA SER A 228 19.70 32.66 -4.22
C SER A 228 19.10 33.77 -3.36
N VAL A 229 18.29 33.38 -2.38
CA VAL A 229 17.84 34.31 -1.35
C VAL A 229 19.02 34.63 -0.44
N ASN A 230 19.31 35.92 -0.29
CA ASN A 230 20.30 36.43 0.65
C ASN A 230 19.64 37.45 1.58
N ALA A 231 20.38 37.92 2.59
CA ALA A 231 19.87 38.88 3.57
C ALA A 231 19.25 40.14 2.94
N LYS A 232 19.80 40.64 1.82
CA LYS A 232 19.26 41.82 1.13
C LYS A 232 17.89 41.53 0.50
N VAL A 233 17.76 40.39 -0.19
CA VAL A 233 16.49 39.93 -0.77
C VAL A 233 15.46 39.72 0.33
N PHE A 234 15.86 39.12 1.45
CA PHE A 234 14.97 38.91 2.59
C PHE A 234 14.52 40.24 3.24
N LEU A 235 15.41 41.22 3.40
CA LEU A 235 15.03 42.57 3.86
C LEU A 235 14.05 43.25 2.91
N ASP A 236 14.22 43.08 1.59
CA ASP A 236 13.29 43.63 0.60
C ASP A 236 11.93 42.92 0.65
N PHE A 237 11.90 41.61 0.95
CA PHE A 237 10.67 40.89 1.26
C PHE A 237 9.97 41.46 2.50
N LEU A 238 10.69 41.70 3.60
CA LEU A 238 10.10 42.28 4.82
C LEU A 238 9.54 43.68 4.57
N LYS A 239 10.24 44.54 3.81
CA LYS A 239 9.70 45.84 3.40
C LYS A 239 8.39 45.69 2.61
N ARG A 240 8.31 44.72 1.70
CA ARG A 240 7.09 44.43 0.94
C ARG A 240 5.97 43.86 1.81
N LEU A 241 6.31 43.03 2.80
CA LEU A 241 5.36 42.48 3.76
C LEU A 241 4.67 43.58 4.58
N MET A 242 5.39 44.67 4.86
CA MET A 242 4.86 45.84 5.55
C MET A 242 3.96 46.73 4.68
N ILE A 243 3.93 46.55 3.35
CA ILE A 243 3.07 47.37 2.47
C ILE A 243 1.60 47.07 2.75
N GLY A 244 0.90 48.09 3.26
CA GLY A 244 -0.51 47.99 3.65
C GLY A 244 -0.74 47.34 5.02
N ALA A 245 0.31 47.08 5.80
CA ALA A 245 0.17 46.60 7.17
C ALA A 245 -0.31 47.75 8.08
N THR A 246 -1.50 47.60 8.66
CA THR A 246 -2.09 48.56 9.60
C THR A 246 -1.85 48.19 11.07
N ARG A 247 -1.23 47.02 11.30
CA ARG A 247 -0.97 46.43 12.61
C ARG A 247 0.48 45.95 12.67
N PRO A 248 1.08 45.81 13.86
CA PRO A 248 2.37 45.18 14.01
C PRO A 248 2.39 43.78 13.37
N VAL A 249 3.54 43.37 12.84
CA VAL A 249 3.70 42.08 12.16
C VAL A 249 4.73 41.25 12.91
N PHE A 250 4.34 40.03 13.28
CA PHE A 250 5.24 39.04 13.86
C PHE A 250 5.58 38.04 12.77
N VAL A 251 6.85 37.94 12.40
CA VAL A 251 7.32 36.98 11.39
C VAL A 251 8.03 35.84 12.09
N ILE A 252 7.54 34.63 11.89
CA ILE A 252 8.16 33.39 12.36
C ILE A 252 8.89 32.76 11.17
N LEU A 253 10.16 32.47 11.36
CA LEU A 253 11.06 31.85 10.37
C LEU A 253 11.56 30.52 10.93
N ASP A 254 11.79 29.55 10.06
CA ASP A 254 12.64 28.43 10.45
C ASP A 254 14.12 28.88 10.40
N GLY A 255 14.92 28.41 11.35
CA GLY A 255 16.32 28.84 11.52
C GLY A 255 17.25 28.18 10.52
N HIS A 256 16.92 28.17 9.22
CA HIS A 256 17.80 27.61 8.21
C HIS A 256 19.07 28.48 8.07
N PRO A 257 20.29 27.90 8.16
CA PRO A 257 21.55 28.64 8.10
C PRO A 257 21.86 29.25 6.73
#